data_AF-A0A4Y8SF31-F1
#
_entry.id   AF-A0A4Y8SF31-F1
#
_cell.length_a   1.000
_cell.length_b   1.000
_cell.length_c   1.000
_cell.angle_alpha   90.00
_cell.angle_beta   90.00
_cell.angle_gamma   90.00
#
_symmetry.space_group_name_H-M   'P 1'
#
loop_
_entity.id
_entity.type
_entity.pdbx_description
1 polymer ?
#
loop_
_entity_poly.entity_id
_entity_poly.type
_entity_poly.pdbx_seq_one_letter_code
_entity_poly.pdbx_strand_id
1 'polypeptide(L)' 'MTDSTAYDYVKLVLEEEFLKVYLRFSNHGILHYELTNILEICAPLVKGLDEDDRFLRYEVIGTIADYLQEV' A
#
# COMPACT_ATOMS: atom_id res chain seq x y z
N MET A 1 -0.93 -16.95 -3.92
CA MET A 1 -0.83 -16.74 -2.45
C MET A 1 -0.22 -15.37 -2.28
N THR A 2 -1.03 -14.41 -1.89
CA THR A 2 -0.57 -13.05 -1.59
C THR A 2 0.48 -13.15 -0.49
N ASP A 3 1.66 -12.59 -0.72
CA ASP A 3 2.71 -12.54 0.29
C ASP A 3 2.19 -11.70 1.47
N SER A 4 1.99 -12.35 2.63
CA SER A 4 1.40 -11.71 3.81
C SER A 4 2.24 -10.52 4.27
N THR A 5 3.56 -10.60 4.15
CA THR A 5 4.48 -9.53 4.56
C THR A 5 4.35 -8.32 3.64
N ALA A 6 4.27 -8.55 2.32
CA ALA A 6 4.06 -7.46 1.37
C ALA A 6 2.71 -6.76 1.57
N TYR A 7 1.65 -7.53 1.84
CA TYR A 7 0.33 -6.97 2.15
C TYR A 7 0.37 -6.13 3.43
N ASP A 8 0.98 -6.63 4.50
CA ASP A 8 1.08 -5.93 5.79
C ASP A 8 1.93 -4.65 5.66
N TYR A 9 3.02 -4.70 4.90
CA TYR A 9 3.85 -3.53 4.62
C TYR A 9 3.09 -2.44 3.85
N VAL A 10 2.43 -2.80 2.74
CA VAL A 10 1.63 -1.86 1.95
C VAL A 10 0.50 -1.26 2.78
N LYS A 11 -0.15 -2.08 3.61
CA LYS A 11 -1.17 -1.61 4.55
C LYS A 11 -0.59 -0.61 5.55
N LEU A 12 0.57 -0.90 6.13
CA LEU A 12 1.24 -0.02 7.09
C LEU A 12 1.57 1.33 6.45
N VAL A 13 2.16 1.32 5.25
CA VAL A 13 2.46 2.56 4.52
C VAL A 13 1.19 3.36 4.23
N LEU A 14 0.10 2.70 3.80
CA LEU A 14 -1.18 3.36 3.57
C LEU A 14 -1.76 3.99 4.86
N GLU A 15 -1.65 3.29 5.99
CA GLU A 15 -2.13 3.76 7.29
C GLU A 15 -1.32 4.95 7.82
N GLU A 16 0.01 4.89 7.71
CA GLU A 16 0.92 5.93 8.24
C GLU A 16 0.93 7.20 7.39
N GLU A 17 1.03 7.05 6.06
CA GLU A 17 1.26 8.18 5.15
C GLU A 17 -0.04 8.74 4.55
N PHE A 18 -1.09 7.90 4.48
CA PHE A 18 -2.38 8.24 3.86
C PHE A 18 -3.57 7.97 4.78
N LEU A 19 -3.41 8.22 6.08
CA LEU A 19 -4.39 7.91 7.13
C LEU A 19 -5.85 8.29 6.79
N LYS A 20 -6.07 9.48 6.20
CA LYS A 20 -7.43 9.92 5.82
C LYS A 20 -8.09 8.97 4.80
N VAL A 21 -7.32 8.50 3.83
CA VAL A 21 -7.79 7.57 2.80
C VAL A 21 -7.96 6.17 3.39
N TYR A 22 -7.01 5.72 4.20
CA TYR A 22 -7.13 4.45 4.94
C TYR A 22 -8.44 4.40 5.74
N LEU A 23 -8.73 5.44 6.54
CA LEU A 23 -9.96 5.54 7.31
C LEU A 23 -11.21 5.61 6.41
N ARG A 24 -11.15 6.34 5.29
CA ARG A 24 -12.25 6.40 4.32
C ARG A 24 -12.56 5.02 3.77
N PHE A 25 -11.56 4.27 3.32
CA PHE A 25 -11.73 2.92 2.79
C PHE A 25 -12.23 1.95 3.86
N SER A 26 -11.71 2.06 5.09
CA SER A 26 -12.16 1.25 6.23
C SER A 26 -13.63 1.52 6.54
N ASN A 27 -14.03 2.79 6.63
CA ASN A 27 -15.40 3.19 6.95
C ASN A 27 -16.40 2.79 5.86
N HIS A 28 -15.96 2.73 4.60
CA HIS A 28 -16.77 2.24 3.49
C HIS A 28 -16.74 0.71 3.32
N GLY A 29 -15.94 -0.01 4.11
CA GLY A 29 -15.82 -1.47 4.00
C GLY A 29 -15.09 -1.96 2.75
N ILE A 30 -14.37 -1.09 2.04
CA ILE A 30 -13.65 -1.42 0.80
C ILE A 30 -12.13 -1.54 0.99
N LEU A 31 -11.62 -1.35 2.21
CA LEU A 31 -10.19 -1.35 2.51
C LEU A 31 -9.43 -2.56 1.96
N HIS A 32 -9.97 -3.78 2.14
CA HIS A 32 -9.29 -4.98 1.66
C HIS A 32 -9.24 -5.06 0.13
N TYR A 33 -10.29 -4.59 -0.54
CA TYR A 33 -10.34 -4.53 -2.00
C TYR A 33 -9.32 -3.53 -2.54
N GLU A 34 -9.33 -2.30 -2.01
CA GLU A 34 -8.39 -1.26 -2.41
C GLU A 34 -6.93 -1.64 -2.10
N LEU A 35 -6.67 -2.27 -0.94
CA LEU A 35 -5.33 -2.78 -0.62
C LEU A 35 -4.88 -3.87 -1.59
N THR A 36 -5.80 -4.68 -2.12
CA THR A 36 -5.45 -5.68 -3.13
C THR A 36 -5.03 -5.00 -4.43
N ASN A 37 -5.78 -3.99 -4.89
CA ASN A 37 -5.43 -3.20 -6.07
C ASN A 37 -4.07 -2.49 -5.90
N ILE A 38 -3.86 -1.87 -4.74
CA ILE A 38 -2.59 -1.20 -4.40
C ILE A 38 -1.44 -2.21 -4.34
N LEU A 39 -1.66 -3.40 -3.78
CA LEU A 39 -0.63 -4.42 -3.71
C LEU A 39 -0.27 -4.96 -5.11
N GLU A 40 -1.23 -5.07 -6.02
CA GLU A 40 -0.96 -5.50 -7.40
C GLU A 40 -0.02 -4.54 -8.14
N ILE A 41 -0.20 -3.22 -7.97
CA ILE A 41 0.69 -2.22 -8.57
C ILE A 41 2.04 -2.14 -7.85
N CYS A 42 2.09 -2.37 -6.53
CA CYS A 42 3.32 -2.37 -5.73
C CYS A 42 4.10 -3.70 -5.82
N ALA A 43 3.51 -4.76 -6.36
CA ALA A 43 4.07 -6.11 -6.44
C ALA A 43 5.54 -6.17 -6.92
N PRO A 44 5.98 -5.43 -7.96
CA PRO A 44 7.39 -5.45 -8.38
C PRO A 44 8.33 -4.81 -7.35
N LEU A 45 7.88 -3.79 -6.60
CA LEU A 45 8.68 -3.05 -5.63
C LEU A 45 8.90 -3.87 -4.36
N VAL A 46 7.84 -4.52 -3.88
CA VAL A 46 7.86 -5.33 -2.64
C VAL A 46 8.42 -6.73 -2.85
N LYS A 47 8.93 -7.04 -4.05
CA LYS A 47 9.57 -8.32 -4.34
C LYS A 47 10.95 -8.37 -3.68
N GLY A 48 11.08 -9.17 -2.62
CA GLY A 48 12.30 -9.18 -1.81
C GLY A 48 12.37 -8.00 -0.84
N LEU A 49 11.20 -7.55 -0.36
CA LEU A 49 11.00 -6.51 0.62
C LEU A 49 12.08 -6.51 1.73
N ASP A 50 12.72 -5.36 1.88
CA ASP A 50 13.53 -4.98 3.03
C ASP A 50 12.85 -3.77 3.68
N GLU A 51 12.22 -3.97 4.83
CA GLU A 51 11.41 -2.94 5.49
C GLU A 51 12.24 -1.75 5.99
N ASP A 52 13.55 -1.95 6.20
CA ASP A 52 14.50 -0.91 6.61
C ASP A 52 15.01 -0.07 5.41
N ASP A 53 14.72 -0.49 4.17
CA ASP A 53 15.07 0.27 2.98
C ASP A 53 14.16 1.49 2.79
N ARG A 54 14.70 2.67 3.13
CA ARG A 54 14.00 3.94 2.96
C ARG A 54 13.70 4.27 1.50
N PHE A 55 14.51 3.83 0.54
CA PHE A 55 14.24 4.07 -0.88
C PHE A 55 13.00 3.30 -1.32
N LEU A 56 12.92 2.01 -0.95
CA LEU A 56 11.73 1.20 -1.17
C LEU A 56 10.49 1.85 -0.56
N ARG A 57 10.58 2.33 0.69
CA ARG A 57 9.47 3.03 1.35
C ARG A 57 9.00 4.24 0.53
N TYR A 58 9.92 5.07 0.04
CA TYR A 58 9.55 6.23 -0.78
C TYR A 58 8.94 5.85 -2.12
N GLU A 59 9.43 4.79 -2.78
CA GLU A 59 8.85 4.32 -4.05
C GLU A 59 7.42 3.77 -3.86
N VAL A 60 7.18 3.03 -2.77
CA VAL A 60 5.84 2.55 -2.43
C VAL A 60 4.91 3.72 -2.11
N ILE A 61 5.36 4.72 -1.36
CA ILE A 61 4.58 5.95 -1.09
C ILE A 61 4.20 6.65 -2.40
N GLY A 62 5.17 6.82 -3.31
CA GLY A 62 4.92 7.44 -4.62
C GLY A 62 3.89 6.67 -5.43
N THR A 63 4.05 5.35 -5.50
CA THR A 63 3.12 4.46 -6.24
C THR A 63 1.70 4.50 -5.66
N ILE A 64 1.57 4.53 -4.33
CA ILE A 64 0.27 4.69 -3.67
C ILE A 64 -0.32 6.07 -3.97
N ALA A 65 0.48 7.13 -3.91
CA ALA A 65 0.02 8.48 -4.20
C ALA A 65 -0.53 8.59 -5.63
N ASP A 66 0.15 7.98 -6.61
CA ASP A 66 -0.28 7.95 -8.00
C ASP A 66 -1.61 7.19 -8.16
N TYR A 67 -1.75 6.00 -7.54
CA TYR A 67 -3.01 5.26 -7.51
C TYR A 67 -4.17 6.10 -6.96
N LEU A 68 -3.94 6.79 -5.85
CA LEU A 68 -4.98 7.58 -5.19
C LEU A 68 -5.39 8.84 -5.94
N GLN A 69 -4.65 9.27 -6.96
CA GLN A 69 -5.07 10.34 -7.87
C GLN A 69 -6.12 9.87 -8.89
N GLU A 70 -6.16 8.56 -9.18
CA GLU A 70 -7.07 7.97 -10.15
C GLU A 70 -8.40 7.48 -9.54
N VAL A 71 -8.51 7.49 -8.20
CA VAL A 71 -9.65 6.96 -7.41
C VAL A 71 -10.50 8.06 -6.77
#